data_AF-A0A914JRA0-F1
#
_entry.id   AF-A0A914JRA0-F1
#
_cell.length_a   1.000
_cell.length_b   1.000
_cell.length_c   1.000
_cell.angle_alpha   90.00
_cell.angle_beta   90.00
_cell.angle_gamma   90.00
#
_symmetry.space_group_name_H-M   'P 1'
#
loop_
_entity.id
_entity.type
_entity.pdbx_description
1 polymer ?
#
loop_
_entity_poly.entity_id
_entity_poly.type
_entity_poly.pdbx_seq_one_letter_code
_entity_poly.pdbx_strand_id
1 'polypeptide(L)'
;MFIIFIIVLAVAQIILVLWKKKHFKSYQLATTLGLWLIPFTVSLYKSYYRFVFIWTIFTIVTGYYFIQSTKAQISMSTPRQVYRWFLIIHQLSYILGIVGYLILMATIIGLNLIFAIKTSTSMDWGIYLLFYGLYYGVLGRDVAHMCTDRMACKIG
;
A
#
# COMPACT_ATOMS: atom_id res chain seq x y z
N MET A 1 -34.23 -3.33 2.55
CA MET A 1 -32.86 -3.02 3.02
C MET A 1 -31.78 -3.60 2.11
N PHE A 2 -31.80 -4.91 1.79
CA PHE A 2 -30.81 -5.53 0.89
C PHE A 2 -30.78 -4.94 -0.53
N ILE A 3 -31.94 -4.74 -1.15
CA ILE A 3 -32.04 -4.15 -2.51
C ILE A 3 -31.47 -2.72 -2.53
N ILE A 4 -31.80 -1.91 -1.51
CA ILE A 4 -31.28 -0.54 -1.38
C ILE A 4 -29.75 -0.57 -1.28
N PHE A 5 -29.19 -1.49 -0.49
CA PHE A 5 -27.74 -1.66 -0.36
C PHE A 5 -27.08 -2.02 -1.70
N ILE A 6 -27.65 -2.96 -2.46
CA ILE A 6 -27.14 -3.33 -3.80
C ILE A 6 -27.16 -2.13 -4.74
N ILE A 7 -28.26 -1.37 -4.77
CA ILE A 7 -28.39 -0.19 -5.63
C ILE A 7 -27.33 0.84 -5.25
N VAL A 8 -27.14 1.12 -3.96
CA VAL A 8 -26.12 2.07 -3.48
C VAL A 8 -24.71 1.61 -3.90
N LEU A 9 -24.38 0.32 -3.74
CA LEU A 9 -23.08 -0.21 -4.17
C LEU A 9 -22.87 -0.09 -5.69
N ALA A 10 -23.89 -0.40 -6.49
CA ALA A 10 -23.82 -0.30 -7.94
C ALA A 10 -23.62 1.16 -8.38
N VAL A 11 -24.40 2.09 -7.82
CA VAL A 11 -24.28 3.52 -8.11
C VAL A 11 -22.91 4.05 -7.69
N ALA A 12 -22.42 3.68 -6.50
CA ALA A 12 -21.09 4.07 -6.04
C ALA A 12 -19.98 3.59 -6.98
N GLN A 13 -20.06 2.36 -7.48
CA GLN A 13 -19.09 1.84 -8.46
C GLN A 13 -19.13 2.61 -9.78
N ILE A 14 -20.32 2.93 -10.29
CA ILE A 14 -20.47 3.75 -11.50
C ILE A 14 -19.82 5.12 -11.30
N ILE A 15 -20.09 5.78 -10.16
CA ILE A 15 -19.51 7.08 -9.82
C ILE A 15 -17.97 6.98 -9.76
N LEU A 16 -17.42 5.95 -9.14
CA LEU A 16 -15.97 5.74 -9.06
C LEU A 16 -15.35 5.58 -10.46
N VAL A 17 -15.97 4.80 -11.34
CA VAL A 17 -15.48 4.61 -12.71
C VAL A 17 -15.55 5.91 -13.52
N LEU A 18 -16.65 6.66 -13.39
CA LEU A 18 -16.81 7.95 -14.06
C LEU A 18 -15.80 8.98 -13.54
N TRP A 19 -15.58 9.02 -12.23
CA TRP A 19 -14.61 9.92 -11.60
C TRP A 19 -13.19 9.61 -12.05
N LYS A 20 -12.81 8.31 -12.08
CA LYS A 20 -11.51 7.87 -12.61
C LYS A 20 -11.31 8.30 -14.06
N LYS A 21 -12.34 8.19 -14.92
CA LYS A 21 -12.27 8.59 -16.34
C LYS A 21 -12.18 10.11 -16.51
N LYS A 22 -12.98 10.89 -15.78
CA LYS A 22 -13.10 12.34 -15.98
C LYS A 22 -12.02 13.15 -15.24
N HIS A 23 -11.65 12.72 -14.04
CA HIS A 23 -10.71 13.44 -13.17
C HIS A 23 -9.69 12.49 -12.53
N PHE A 24 -8.87 11.84 -13.37
CA PHE A 24 -7.89 10.84 -12.95
C PHE A 24 -6.96 11.33 -11.83
N LYS A 25 -6.42 12.56 -11.93
CA LYS A 25 -5.53 13.13 -10.91
C LYS A 25 -6.19 13.25 -9.53
N SER A 26 -7.44 13.71 -9.49
CA SER A 26 -8.19 13.87 -8.24
C SER A 26 -8.56 12.50 -7.65
N TYR A 27 -8.99 11.57 -8.50
CA TYR A 27 -9.24 10.18 -8.11
C TYR A 27 -7.99 9.54 -7.49
N GLN A 28 -6.85 9.60 -8.18
CA GLN A 28 -5.60 8.98 -7.73
C GLN A 28 -5.11 9.58 -6.41
N LEU A 29 -5.19 10.91 -6.25
CA LEU A 29 -4.86 11.56 -4.99
C LEU A 29 -5.76 11.10 -3.85
N ALA A 30 -7.08 11.09 -4.06
CA ALA A 30 -8.04 10.72 -3.03
C ALA A 30 -7.92 9.24 -2.64
N THR A 31 -7.74 8.33 -3.60
CA THR A 31 -7.54 6.90 -3.30
C THR A 31 -6.23 6.66 -2.58
N THR A 32 -5.16 7.35 -2.97
CA THR A 32 -3.85 7.23 -2.30
C THR A 32 -3.93 7.74 -0.87
N LEU A 33 -4.56 8.90 -0.64
CA LEU A 33 -4.76 9.45 0.70
C LEU A 33 -5.67 8.56 1.56
N GLY A 34 -6.75 8.02 0.97
CA GLY A 34 -7.64 7.09 1.64
C GLY A 34 -6.89 5.82 2.07
N LEU A 35 -6.12 5.23 1.16
CA LEU A 35 -5.29 4.07 1.47
C LEU A 35 -4.26 4.40 2.57
N TRP A 36 -3.68 5.60 2.55
CA TRP A 36 -2.67 6.00 3.53
C TRP A 36 -3.25 6.22 4.94
N LEU A 37 -4.41 6.89 5.04
CA LEU A 37 -4.99 7.36 6.30
C LEU A 37 -5.89 6.32 7.00
N ILE A 38 -6.64 5.50 6.24
CA ILE A 38 -7.61 4.58 6.85
C ILE A 38 -6.92 3.56 7.78
N PRO A 39 -5.89 2.82 7.36
CA PRO A 39 -5.24 1.84 8.23
C PRO A 39 -4.51 2.49 9.40
N PHE A 40 -3.98 3.70 9.21
CA PHE A 40 -3.34 4.48 10.26
C PHE A 40 -4.33 4.90 11.36
N THR A 41 -5.47 5.48 10.98
CA THR A 41 -6.50 5.91 11.94
C THR A 41 -7.06 4.73 12.74
N VAL A 42 -7.33 3.60 12.06
CA VAL A 42 -7.76 2.36 12.73
C VAL A 42 -6.68 1.84 13.69
N SER A 43 -5.41 1.90 13.29
CA SER A 43 -4.29 1.43 14.11
C SER A 43 -4.07 2.27 15.36
N LEU A 44 -4.28 3.59 15.27
CA LEU A 44 -4.27 4.49 16.44
C LEU A 44 -5.40 4.15 17.41
N TYR A 45 -6.63 3.97 16.91
CA TYR A 45 -7.77 3.62 17.75
C TYR A 45 -7.57 2.27 18.46
N LYS A 46 -6.97 1.29 17.77
CA LYS A 46 -6.67 -0.04 18.32
C LYS A 46 -5.33 -0.15 19.05
N SER A 47 -4.58 0.96 19.21
CA SER A 47 -3.27 1.00 19.88
C SER A 47 -2.22 0.04 19.30
N TYR A 48 -2.21 -0.16 17.97
CA TYR A 48 -1.21 -0.98 17.28
C TYR A 48 0.09 -0.21 17.01
N TYR A 49 0.87 0.01 18.07
CA TYR A 49 2.09 0.84 18.02
C TYR A 49 3.15 0.38 17.01
N ARG A 50 3.29 -0.93 16.79
CA ARG A 50 4.25 -1.50 15.82
C ARG A 50 3.96 -1.02 14.40
N PHE A 51 2.69 -1.03 14.00
CA PHE A 51 2.28 -0.55 12.68
C PHE A 51 2.51 0.95 12.55
N VAL A 52 2.10 1.73 13.57
CA VAL A 52 2.25 3.18 13.61
C VAL A 52 3.72 3.60 13.45
N PHE A 53 4.64 2.90 14.10
CA PHE A 53 6.07 3.16 13.99
C PHE A 53 6.59 2.93 12.56
N ILE A 54 6.33 1.76 11.98
CA ILE A 54 6.75 1.42 10.62
C ILE A 54 6.12 2.38 9.60
N TRP A 55 4.83 2.69 9.78
CA TRP A 55 4.09 3.60 8.93
C TRP A 55 4.68 5.01 8.96
N THR A 56 5.12 5.48 10.14
CA THR A 56 5.71 6.80 10.30
C THR A 56 7.04 6.89 9.57
N ILE A 57 7.92 5.89 9.73
CA ILE A 57 9.19 5.81 9.01
C ILE A 57 8.95 5.79 7.50
N PHE A 58 8.07 4.90 7.05
CA PHE A 58 7.72 4.78 5.64
C PHE A 58 7.20 6.12 5.09
N THR A 59 6.36 6.82 5.85
CA THR A 59 5.74 8.09 5.46
C THR A 59 6.76 9.21 5.34
N ILE A 60 7.69 9.31 6.30
CA ILE A 60 8.76 10.31 6.29
C ILE A 60 9.67 10.09 5.08
N VAL A 61 10.15 8.86 4.86
CA VAL A 61 11.09 8.57 3.77
C VAL A 61 10.42 8.73 2.41
N THR A 62 9.20 8.22 2.25
CA THR A 62 8.43 8.36 0.99
C THR A 62 8.07 9.82 0.72
N GLY A 63 7.70 10.58 1.75
CA GLY A 63 7.46 12.02 1.67
C GLY A 63 8.70 12.80 1.22
N TYR A 64 9.87 12.46 1.74
CA TYR A 64 11.15 13.04 1.30
C TYR A 64 11.37 12.84 -0.21
N TYR A 65 11.24 11.61 -0.71
CA TYR A 65 11.40 11.32 -2.15
C TYR A 65 10.32 11.97 -3.01
N PHE A 66 9.09 12.10 -2.50
CA PHE A 66 8.00 12.79 -3.18
C PHE A 66 8.24 14.31 -3.31
N ILE A 67 8.81 14.95 -2.28
CA ILE A 67 9.20 16.36 -2.36
C ILE A 67 10.34 16.53 -3.37
N GLN A 68 11.33 15.64 -3.35
CA GLN A 68 12.45 15.67 -4.29
C GLN A 68 11.98 15.53 -5.76
N SER A 69 10.99 14.69 -6.05
CA SER A 69 10.39 14.58 -7.39
C SER A 69 9.55 15.81 -7.80
N THR A 70 9.12 16.61 -6.82
CA THR A 70 8.27 17.79 -7.04
C THR A 70 9.06 19.10 -7.18
N LYS A 71 10.37 19.14 -6.85
CA LYS A 71 11.22 20.32 -7.03
C LYS A 71 11.26 20.83 -8.47
N ALA A 72 11.35 22.15 -8.65
CA ALA A 72 11.27 22.81 -9.96
C ALA A 72 12.43 22.42 -10.90
N GLN A 73 13.66 22.37 -10.38
CA GLN A 73 14.81 21.84 -11.09
C GLN A 73 15.19 20.49 -10.48
N ILE A 74 15.13 19.43 -11.29
CA ILE A 74 15.47 18.08 -10.88
C ILE A 74 16.90 17.79 -11.32
N SER A 75 17.77 17.45 -10.36
CA SER A 75 19.12 16.99 -10.69
C SER A 75 19.08 15.63 -11.37
N MET A 76 20.04 15.37 -12.26
CA MET A 76 20.12 14.12 -13.03
C MET A 76 20.17 12.84 -12.16
N SER A 77 20.63 12.95 -10.91
CA SER A 77 20.70 11.83 -9.95
C SER A 77 19.41 11.55 -9.19
N THR A 78 18.48 12.52 -9.11
CA THR A 78 17.25 12.42 -8.30
C THR A 78 16.31 11.30 -8.79
N PRO A 79 16.02 11.15 -10.10
CA PRO A 79 15.16 10.05 -10.57
C PRO A 79 15.70 8.68 -10.18
N ARG A 80 17.02 8.47 -10.31
CA ARG A 80 17.66 7.19 -9.95
C ARG A 80 17.48 6.85 -8.47
N GLN A 81 17.56 7.84 -7.58
CA GLN A 81 17.35 7.65 -6.15
C GLN A 81 15.89 7.30 -5.83
N VAL A 82 14.94 8.02 -6.44
CA VAL A 82 13.50 7.80 -6.28
C VAL A 82 13.12 6.39 -6.75
N TYR A 83 13.56 5.97 -7.94
CA TYR A 83 13.32 4.62 -8.44
C TYR A 83 13.91 3.54 -7.54
N ARG A 84 15.13 3.75 -7.04
CA ARG A 84 15.77 2.79 -6.14
C ARG A 84 14.98 2.60 -4.84
N TRP A 85 14.47 3.67 -4.25
CA TRP A 85 13.63 3.60 -3.05
C TRP A 85 12.36 2.78 -3.30
N PHE A 86 11.60 3.12 -4.34
CA PHE A 86 10.34 2.41 -4.64
C PHE A 86 10.57 0.96 -5.07
N LEU A 87 11.71 0.65 -5.70
CA LEU A 87 12.10 -0.72 -6.03
C LEU A 87 12.38 -1.53 -4.75
N ILE A 88 13.07 -0.97 -3.76
CA ILE A 88 13.29 -1.62 -2.47
C ILE A 88 11.96 -1.91 -1.77
N ILE A 89 11.05 -0.93 -1.72
CA ILE A 89 9.72 -1.11 -1.15
C ILE A 89 8.95 -2.21 -1.87
N HIS A 90 9.00 -2.23 -3.21
CA HIS A 90 8.35 -3.27 -4.01
C HIS A 90 8.91 -4.66 -3.68
N GLN A 91 10.23 -4.83 -3.67
CA GLN A 91 10.87 -6.11 -3.36
C GLN A 91 10.54 -6.60 -1.94
N LEU A 92 10.64 -5.73 -0.94
CA LEU A 92 10.27 -6.07 0.44
C LEU A 92 8.80 -6.47 0.54
N SER A 93 7.91 -5.70 -0.08
CA SER A 93 6.47 -5.97 -0.09
C SER A 93 6.15 -7.30 -0.77
N TYR A 94 6.82 -7.61 -1.87
CA TYR A 94 6.68 -8.86 -2.61
C TYR A 94 7.15 -10.06 -1.78
N ILE A 95 8.34 -9.96 -1.15
CA ILE A 95 8.87 -11.01 -0.27
C ILE A 95 7.91 -11.25 0.91
N LEU A 96 7.47 -10.19 1.59
CA LEU A 96 6.52 -10.30 2.70
C LEU A 96 5.19 -10.92 2.26
N GLY A 97 4.67 -10.53 1.10
CA GLY A 97 3.46 -11.09 0.52
C GLY A 97 3.57 -12.59 0.22
N ILE A 98 4.66 -13.02 -0.41
CA ILE A 98 4.93 -14.45 -0.67
C ILE A 98 5.07 -15.23 0.62
N VAL A 99 5.90 -14.76 1.55
CA VAL A 99 6.14 -15.45 2.82
C VAL A 99 4.84 -15.56 3.62
N GLY A 100 4.06 -14.48 3.71
CA GLY A 100 2.76 -14.50 4.37
C GLY A 100 1.78 -15.48 3.72
N TYR A 101 1.71 -15.50 2.38
CA TYR A 101 0.89 -16.46 1.63
C TYR A 101 1.32 -17.91 1.89
N LEU A 102 2.61 -18.21 1.85
CA LEU A 102 3.13 -19.54 2.11
C LEU A 102 2.81 -20.01 3.54
N ILE A 103 2.92 -19.13 4.53
CA ILE A 103 2.55 -19.46 5.93
C ILE A 103 1.06 -19.75 6.04
N LEU A 104 0.20 -18.98 5.37
CA LEU A 104 -1.25 -19.23 5.36
C LEU A 104 -1.58 -20.57 4.70
N MET A 105 -1.01 -20.85 3.53
CA MET A 105 -1.23 -22.12 2.84
C MET A 105 -0.73 -23.30 3.66
N ALA A 106 0.47 -23.20 4.24
CA ALA A 106 1.02 -24.22 5.13
C ALA A 106 0.13 -24.46 6.36
N THR A 107 -0.45 -23.38 6.90
CA THR A 107 -1.38 -23.45 8.03
C THR A 107 -2.69 -24.15 7.66
N ILE A 108 -3.27 -23.85 6.50
CA ILE A 108 -4.52 -24.47 6.01
C ILE A 108 -4.33 -25.96 5.75
N ILE A 109 -3.15 -26.36 5.23
CA ILE A 109 -2.80 -27.77 5.00
C ILE A 109 -2.50 -28.51 6.32
N GLY A 110 -2.30 -27.80 7.42
CA GLY A 110 -1.99 -28.39 8.73
C GLY A 110 -0.50 -28.67 8.96
N LEU A 111 0.40 -28.16 8.10
CA LEU A 111 1.86 -28.30 8.28
C LEU A 111 2.35 -27.66 9.58
N ASN A 112 1.63 -26.68 10.14
CA ASN A 112 1.99 -26.07 11.43
C ASN A 112 1.94 -27.06 12.61
N LEU A 113 1.14 -28.13 12.51
CA LEU A 113 1.01 -29.16 13.54
C LEU A 113 2.31 -29.98 13.64
N ILE A 114 3.02 -30.15 12.52
CA ILE A 114 4.32 -30.83 12.47
C ILE A 114 5.37 -30.07 13.28
N PHE A 115 5.29 -28.74 13.29
CA PHE A 115 6.16 -27.87 14.07
C PHE A 115 5.63 -27.58 15.49
N ALA A 116 4.55 -28.25 15.91
CA ALA A 116 3.85 -28.01 17.18
C ALA A 116 3.44 -26.53 17.41
N ILE A 117 3.24 -25.77 16.32
CA ILE A 117 2.82 -24.37 16.38
C ILE A 117 1.28 -24.33 16.38
N LYS A 118 0.70 -23.60 17.34
CA LYS A 118 -0.74 -23.39 17.40
C LYS A 118 -1.25 -22.75 16.10
N THR A 119 -2.32 -23.32 15.54
CA THR A 119 -2.91 -22.88 14.27
C THR A 119 -3.27 -21.40 14.26
N SER A 120 -3.86 -20.90 15.36
CA SER A 120 -4.20 -19.48 15.49
C SER A 120 -2.98 -18.58 15.33
N THR A 121 -1.88 -18.90 16.00
CA THR A 121 -0.65 -18.09 15.99
C THR A 121 -0.01 -18.08 14.61
N SER A 122 0.05 -19.22 13.93
CA SER A 122 0.59 -19.30 12.56
C SER A 122 -0.26 -18.49 11.56
N MET A 123 -1.59 -18.57 11.69
CA MET A 123 -2.52 -17.77 10.89
C MET A 123 -2.32 -16.28 11.10
N ASP A 124 -2.22 -15.83 12.36
CA ASP A 124 -2.01 -14.43 12.70
C ASP A 124 -0.73 -13.88 12.05
N TRP A 125 0.38 -14.62 12.15
CA TRP A 125 1.64 -14.25 11.48
C TRP A 125 1.51 -14.16 9.97
N GLY A 126 0.85 -15.14 9.34
CA GLY A 126 0.59 -15.13 7.91
C GLY A 126 -0.24 -13.93 7.46
N ILE A 127 -1.34 -13.63 8.18
CA ILE A 127 -2.21 -12.48 7.90
C ILE A 127 -1.44 -11.17 8.08
N TYR A 128 -0.65 -11.03 9.16
CA TYR A 128 0.13 -9.81 9.38
C TYR A 128 1.12 -9.58 8.25
N LEU A 129 1.93 -10.58 7.89
CA LEU A 129 2.93 -10.44 6.82
C LEU A 129 2.27 -10.08 5.48
N LEU A 130 1.15 -10.72 5.17
CA LEU A 130 0.39 -10.46 3.95
C LEU A 130 -0.20 -9.04 3.96
N PHE A 131 -0.74 -8.60 5.09
CA PHE A 131 -1.21 -7.22 5.27
C PHE A 131 -0.08 -6.20 5.06
N TYR A 132 1.08 -6.38 5.70
CA TYR A 132 2.23 -5.50 5.49
C TYR A 132 2.69 -5.48 4.03
N GLY A 133 2.80 -6.65 3.39
CA GLY A 133 3.22 -6.76 1.99
C GLY A 133 2.25 -6.09 1.03
N LEU A 134 0.94 -6.36 1.14
CA LEU A 134 -0.06 -5.74 0.25
C LEU A 134 -0.20 -4.25 0.50
N TYR A 135 -0.25 -3.83 1.77
CA TYR A 135 -0.47 -2.43 2.13
C TYR A 135 0.65 -1.52 1.60
N TYR A 136 1.90 -1.80 1.97
CA TYR A 136 3.04 -0.99 1.54
C TYR A 136 3.35 -1.19 0.05
N GLY A 137 3.03 -2.36 -0.52
CA GLY A 137 3.20 -2.63 -1.95
C GLY A 137 2.28 -1.78 -2.82
N VAL A 138 0.97 -1.76 -2.53
CA VAL A 138 -0.01 -0.94 -3.28
C VAL A 138 0.28 0.54 -3.09
N LEU A 139 0.50 0.97 -1.85
CA LEU A 139 0.74 2.38 -1.54
C LEU A 139 2.05 2.88 -2.15
N GLY A 140 3.13 2.10 -2.07
CA GLY A 140 4.41 2.41 -2.70
C GLY A 140 4.29 2.53 -4.22
N ARG A 141 3.55 1.61 -4.87
CA ARG A 141 3.29 1.65 -6.31
C ARG A 141 2.52 2.92 -6.73
N ASP A 142 1.46 3.26 -6.02
CA ASP A 142 0.61 4.42 -6.37
C ASP A 142 1.40 5.74 -6.26
N VAL A 143 2.20 5.88 -5.19
CA VAL A 143 3.08 7.06 -5.03
C VAL A 143 4.22 7.06 -6.05
N ALA A 144 4.78 5.91 -6.41
CA ALA A 144 5.80 5.81 -7.45
C ALA A 144 5.29 6.29 -8.81
N HIS A 145 4.06 5.93 -9.19
CA HIS A 145 3.41 6.45 -10.40
C HIS A 145 3.29 7.97 -10.35
N MET A 146 2.79 8.53 -9.24
CA MET A 146 2.67 9.98 -9.08
C MET A 146 4.03 10.71 -9.18
N CYS A 147 5.09 10.12 -8.62
CA CYS A 147 6.44 10.68 -8.71
C CYS A 147 6.94 10.62 -10.16
N THR A 148 6.74 9.49 -10.83
CA THR A 148 7.20 9.27 -12.21
C THR A 148 6.52 10.24 -13.17
N ASP A 149 5.20 10.40 -13.07
CA ASP A 149 4.44 11.33 -13.91
C ASP A 149 4.94 12.78 -13.74
N ARG A 150 5.22 13.20 -12.49
CA ARG A 150 5.74 14.53 -12.20
C ARG A 150 7.16 14.76 -12.70
N MET A 151 8.02 13.74 -12.65
CA MET A 151 9.38 13.82 -13.18
C MET A 151 9.36 13.84 -14.71
N ALA A 152 8.49 13.04 -15.34
CA ALA A 152 8.35 12.99 -16.80
C ALA A 152 7.94 14.33 -17.39
N CYS A 153 6.98 15.05 -16.78
CA CYS A 153 6.54 16.38 -17.22
C CYS A 153 7.61 17.49 -17.12
N LYS A 154 8.78 17.21 -16.54
CA LYS A 154 9.85 18.20 -16.35
C LYS A 154 11.14 17.86 -17.10
N ILE A 155 11.31 16.59 -17.47
CA ILE A 155 12.48 16.09 -18.18
C ILE A 155 12.20 16.00 -19.68
N GLY A 156 10.95 15.81 -20.09
CA GLY A 156 10.48 16.01 -21.48
C GLY A 156 10.04 17.44 -21.72
#